data_AF-A0A7V4IWJ2-F1
#
_entry.id   AF-A0A7V4IWJ2-F1
#
_cell.length_a   1.000
_cell.length_b   1.000
_cell.length_c   1.000
_cell.angle_alpha   90.00
_cell.angle_beta   90.00
_cell.angle_gamma   90.00
#
_symmetry.space_group_name_H-M   'P 1'
#
loop_
_entity.id
_entity.type
_entity.pdbx_description
1 polymer ?
#
loop_
_entity_poly.entity_id
_entity_poly.type
_entity_poly.pdbx_seq_one_letter_code
_entity_poly.pdbx_strand_id
1 'polypeptide(L)'
;MAKTSKSANRCVYCGSEGPLTVDHVVPISRWREFGVRRMVLDNKSNRVWACLPCNHAKGSMSPQEWFERHPDYRERFLKEAKYLSDTVKRIAGLL
;
A
#
# COMPACT_ATOMS: atom_id res chain seq x y z
N MET A 1 25.26 1.24 -11.79
CA MET A 1 24.44 0.00 -11.86
C MET A 1 23.48 -0.01 -10.68
N ALA A 2 22.21 0.34 -10.90
CA ALA A 2 21.22 0.41 -9.82
C ALA A 2 20.81 -1.01 -9.40
N LYS A 3 21.03 -1.34 -8.12
CA LYS A 3 20.62 -2.60 -7.50
C LYS A 3 19.11 -2.79 -7.69
N THR A 4 18.71 -3.67 -8.61
CA THR A 4 17.34 -4.12 -8.78
C THR A 4 16.93 -4.85 -7.50
N SER A 5 16.07 -4.25 -6.70
CA SER A 5 15.52 -4.90 -5.51
C SER A 5 14.65 -6.07 -5.96
N LYS A 6 15.22 -7.28 -5.88
CA LYS A 6 14.53 -8.56 -6.00
C LYS A 6 13.49 -8.64 -4.87
N SER A 7 12.24 -8.26 -5.12
CA SER A 7 11.01 -8.81 -4.50
C SER A 7 9.82 -7.83 -4.58
N ALA A 8 9.13 -7.88 -5.70
CA ALA A 8 7.68 -8.11 -5.68
C ALA A 8 7.30 -8.69 -7.03
N ASN A 9 7.21 -10.02 -7.10
CA ASN A 9 6.66 -10.68 -8.28
C ASN A 9 5.14 -10.77 -8.21
N ARG A 10 4.53 -10.25 -7.14
CA ARG A 10 3.11 -10.42 -6.82
C ARG A 10 2.51 -9.16 -6.23
N CYS A 11 1.25 -8.93 -6.53
CA CYS A 11 0.45 -7.87 -5.91
C CYS A 11 0.33 -8.12 -4.40
N VAL A 12 0.59 -7.09 -3.58
CA VAL A 12 0.45 -7.20 -2.11
C VAL A 12 -0.99 -7.40 -1.64
N TYR A 13 -1.99 -7.04 -2.46
CA TYR A 13 -3.41 -7.16 -2.13
C TYR A 13 -3.96 -8.54 -2.51
N CYS A 14 -4.05 -8.86 -3.81
CA CYS A 14 -4.67 -10.10 -4.29
C CYS A 14 -3.68 -11.24 -4.53
N GLY A 15 -2.37 -10.97 -4.58
CA GLY A 15 -1.34 -11.98 -4.83
C GLY A 15 -1.10 -12.34 -6.30
N SER A 16 -1.79 -11.70 -7.26
CA SER A 16 -1.61 -11.96 -8.68
C SER A 16 -0.16 -11.68 -9.14
N GLU A 17 0.36 -12.55 -9.99
CA GLU A 17 1.62 -12.33 -10.72
C GLU A 17 1.35 -11.52 -12.01
N GLY A 18 2.38 -10.85 -12.52
CA GLY A 18 2.31 -10.08 -13.77
C GLY A 18 2.82 -8.64 -13.62
N PRO A 19 2.52 -7.75 -14.59
CA PRO A 19 2.91 -6.35 -14.52
C PRO A 19 2.33 -5.69 -13.26
N LEU A 20 3.23 -5.16 -12.43
CA LEU A 20 2.87 -4.45 -11.21
C LEU A 20 3.05 -2.94 -11.42
N THR A 21 2.23 -2.22 -10.68
CA THR A 21 2.27 -0.78 -10.51
C THR A 21 2.67 -0.46 -9.07
N VAL A 22 2.91 0.82 -8.79
CA VAL A 22 3.18 1.31 -7.45
C VAL A 22 1.92 1.99 -6.90
N ASP A 23 1.42 1.48 -5.78
CA ASP A 23 0.31 2.07 -5.04
C ASP A 23 0.81 2.76 -3.77
N HIS A 24 0.13 3.83 -3.37
CA HIS A 24 0.31 4.45 -2.06
C HIS A 24 -0.72 3.86 -1.09
N VAL A 25 -0.24 3.12 -0.09
CA VAL A 25 -1.09 2.44 0.90
C VAL A 25 -2.05 3.44 1.54
N VAL A 26 -1.50 4.53 2.09
CA VAL A 26 -2.28 5.70 2.50
C VAL A 26 -2.34 6.68 1.33
N PRO A 27 -3.53 7.07 0.84
CA PRO A 27 -3.66 7.94 -0.32
C PRO A 27 -3.12 9.35 -0.02
N ILE A 28 -2.14 9.80 -0.81
CA ILE A 28 -1.50 11.11 -0.63
C ILE A 28 -2.53 12.25 -0.78
N SER A 29 -3.56 12.10 -1.62
CA SER A 29 -4.61 13.12 -1.82
C SER A 29 -5.38 13.45 -0.53
N ARG A 30 -5.47 12.52 0.41
CA ARG A 30 -6.22 12.65 1.67
C ARG A 30 -5.32 12.91 2.89
N TRP A 31 -4.08 13.34 2.68
CA TRP A 31 -3.08 13.51 3.74
C TRP A 31 -3.57 14.32 4.95
N ARG A 32 -4.43 15.33 4.72
CA ARG A 32 -5.00 16.19 5.77
C ARG A 32 -5.88 15.42 6.75
N GLU A 33 -6.61 14.41 6.27
CA GLU A 33 -7.50 13.58 7.10
C GLU A 33 -6.72 12.75 8.12
N PHE A 34 -5.44 12.45 7.84
CA PHE A 34 -4.58 11.64 8.70
C PHE A 34 -3.69 12.49 9.63
N GLY A 35 -3.83 13.82 9.62
CA GLY A 35 -3.08 14.70 10.53
C GLY A 35 -1.56 14.70 10.34
N VAL A 36 -1.04 14.26 9.19
CA VAL A 36 0.40 14.21 8.88
C VAL A 36 0.77 15.22 7.79
N ARG A 37 2.04 15.55 7.60
CA ARG A 37 2.45 16.37 6.44
C ARG A 37 2.40 15.51 5.17
N ARG A 38 2.02 16.10 4.02
CA ARG A 38 2.00 15.39 2.71
C ARG A 38 3.28 14.59 2.44
N MET A 39 4.45 15.16 2.73
CA MET A 39 5.77 14.52 2.54
C MET A 39 5.94 13.22 3.34
N VAL A 40 5.21 13.04 4.45
CA VAL A 40 5.22 11.79 5.22
C VAL A 40 4.59 10.65 4.42
N LEU A 41 3.54 10.95 3.63
CA LEU A 41 2.85 9.97 2.79
C LEU A 41 3.46 9.85 1.39
N ASP A 42 4.14 10.87 0.89
CA ASP A 42 4.91 10.82 -0.35
C ASP A 42 6.33 10.26 -0.13
N ASN A 43 6.39 9.09 0.50
CA ASN A 43 7.63 8.39 0.81
C ASN A 43 7.55 6.95 0.27
N LYS A 44 8.71 6.37 -0.06
CA LYS A 44 8.86 4.95 -0.42
C LYS A 44 8.28 4.01 0.65
N SER A 45 8.31 4.41 1.92
CA SER A 45 7.73 3.64 3.03
C SER A 45 6.19 3.65 3.10
N ASN A 46 5.53 4.30 2.14
CA ASN A 46 4.09 4.24 1.91
C ASN A 46 3.75 3.58 0.55
N ARG A 47 4.76 3.06 -0.16
CA ARG A 47 4.61 2.52 -1.53
C ARG A 47 4.70 1.00 -1.52
N VAL A 48 3.75 0.36 -2.20
CA VAL A 48 3.69 -1.10 -2.35
C VAL A 48 3.47 -1.48 -3.81
N TRP A 49 3.80 -2.72 -4.14
CA TRP A 49 3.56 -3.27 -5.46
C TRP A 49 2.15 -3.83 -5.58
N ALA A 50 1.36 -3.29 -6.49
CA ALA A 50 -0.02 -3.70 -6.72
C ALA A 50 -0.27 -3.94 -8.21
N CYS A 51 -1.07 -4.95 -8.56
CA CYS A 51 -1.51 -5.10 -9.94
C CYS A 51 -2.40 -3.91 -10.34
N LEU A 52 -2.46 -3.62 -11.64
CA LEU A 52 -3.25 -2.50 -12.15
C LEU A 52 -4.73 -2.55 -11.69
N PRO A 53 -5.43 -3.70 -11.71
CA PRO A 53 -6.81 -3.77 -11.23
C PRO A 53 -6.96 -3.37 -9.76
N CYS A 54 -6.14 -3.90 -8.86
CA CYS A 54 -6.23 -3.56 -7.43
C CYS A 54 -5.87 -2.09 -7.18
N ASN A 55 -4.81 -1.58 -7.81
CA ASN A 55 -4.41 -0.18 -7.63
C ASN A 55 -5.52 0.77 -8.12
N HIS A 56 -6.08 0.51 -9.31
CA HIS A 56 -7.17 1.29 -9.86
C HIS A 56 -8.45 1.20 -9.01
N ALA A 57 -8.82 -0.01 -8.57
CA ALA A 57 -9.99 -0.22 -7.72
C ALA A 57 -9.83 0.43 -6.35
N LYS A 58 -8.62 0.43 -5.78
CA LYS A 58 -8.32 1.08 -4.51
C LYS A 58 -8.49 2.60 -4.62
N GLY A 59 -7.94 3.21 -5.67
CA GLY A 59 -8.04 4.63 -5.91
C GLY A 59 -7.61 5.46 -4.69
N SER A 60 -8.48 6.35 -4.22
CA SER A 60 -8.25 7.18 -3.04
C SER A 60 -8.80 6.59 -1.73
N MET A 61 -9.14 5.30 -1.70
CA MET A 61 -9.58 4.67 -0.45
C MET A 61 -8.44 4.63 0.58
N SER A 62 -8.81 4.85 1.84
CA SER A 62 -7.93 4.59 2.97
C SER A 62 -7.64 3.09 3.08
N PRO A 63 -6.57 2.69 3.78
CA PRO A 63 -6.33 1.27 4.05
C PRO A 63 -7.52 0.60 4.76
N GLN A 64 -8.16 1.26 5.73
CA GLN A 64 -9.34 0.72 6.40
C GLN A 64 -10.48 0.45 5.40
N GLU A 65 -10.87 1.46 4.63
CA GLU A 65 -11.95 1.33 3.63
C GLU A 65 -11.67 0.21 2.62
N TRP A 66 -10.40 0.06 2.21
CA TRP A 66 -9.99 -0.99 1.28
C TRP A 66 -10.13 -2.39 1.88
N PHE A 67 -9.67 -2.60 3.12
CA PHE A 67 -9.73 -3.89 3.78
C PHE A 67 -11.12 -4.24 4.32
N GLU A 68 -11.97 -3.26 4.62
CA GLU A 68 -13.40 -3.51 4.90
C GLU A 68 -14.10 -4.12 3.69
N ARG A 69 -13.76 -3.68 2.47
CA ARG A 69 -14.30 -4.23 1.22
C ARG A 69 -13.63 -5.53 0.79
N HIS A 70 -12.39 -5.78 1.23
CA HIS A 70 -11.59 -6.94 0.85
C HIS A 70 -10.88 -7.53 2.07
N PRO A 71 -11.63 -8.11 3.03
CA PRO A 71 -11.05 -8.61 4.28
C PRO A 71 -9.95 -9.66 4.04
N ASP A 72 -10.14 -10.52 3.03
CA ASP A 72 -9.18 -11.57 2.65
C ASP A 72 -7.81 -11.01 2.19
N TYR A 73 -7.77 -9.76 1.72
CA TYR A 73 -6.52 -9.14 1.28
C TYR A 73 -5.67 -8.64 2.45
N ARG A 74 -6.27 -8.43 3.63
CA ARG A 74 -5.58 -7.87 4.80
C ARG A 74 -4.50 -8.80 5.32
N GLU A 75 -4.78 -10.10 5.42
CA GLU A 75 -3.81 -11.09 5.89
C GLU A 75 -2.60 -11.19 4.98
N ARG A 76 -2.84 -11.23 3.66
CA ARG A 76 -1.75 -11.20 2.67
C ARG A 76 -0.95 -9.91 2.78
N PHE A 77 -1.63 -8.77 2.87
CA PHE A 77 -0.97 -7.48 2.95
C PHE A 77 0.00 -7.41 4.14
N LEU A 78 -0.42 -7.90 5.31
CA LEU A 78 0.44 -7.99 6.51
C LEU A 78 1.70 -8.84 6.28
N LYS A 79 1.60 -9.91 5.50
CA LYS A 79 2.73 -10.79 5.18
C LYS A 79 3.70 -10.18 4.16
N GLU A 80 3.19 -9.46 3.17
CA GLU A 80 3.95 -9.02 2.00
C GLU A 80 4.43 -7.56 2.09
N ALA A 81 3.71 -6.67 2.79
CA ALA A 81 4.05 -5.25 2.91
C ALA A 81 5.12 -4.98 3.98
N LYS A 82 6.34 -5.48 3.75
CA LYS A 82 7.44 -5.50 4.74
C LYS A 82 8.05 -4.12 5.07
N TYR A 83 7.90 -3.15 4.17
CA TYR A 83 8.62 -1.87 4.25
C TYR A 83 7.69 -0.67 4.48
N LEU A 84 6.79 -0.78 5.46
CA LEU A 84 5.94 0.34 5.88
C LEU A 84 6.53 1.09 7.08
N SER A 85 6.46 2.42 7.06
CA SER A 85 6.81 3.23 8.23
C SER A 85 5.79 3.05 9.35
N ASP A 86 6.18 3.28 10.61
CA ASP A 86 5.26 3.16 11.75
C ASP A 86 4.06 4.11 11.65
N THR A 87 4.26 5.30 11.07
CA THR A 87 3.16 6.22 10.75
C THR A 87 2.17 5.60 9.79
N VAL A 88 2.65 4.98 8.70
CA VAL A 88 1.78 4.30 7.72
C VAL A 88 1.05 3.12 8.35
N LYS A 89 1.75 2.30 9.14
CA LYS A 89 1.12 1.17 9.83
C LYS A 89 0.06 1.62 10.84
N ARG A 90 0.30 2.68 11.61
CA ARG A 90 -0.68 3.27 12.54
C ARG A 90 -1.91 3.77 11.80
N ILE A 91 -1.72 4.54 10.72
CA ILE A 91 -2.83 5.01 9.89
C ILE A 91 -3.60 3.83 9.29
N ALA A 92 -2.92 2.75 8.91
CA ALA A 92 -3.55 1.57 8.32
C ALA A 92 -4.18 0.61 9.36
N GLY A 93 -4.09 0.88 10.66
CA GLY A 93 -4.58 -0.02 11.72
C GLY A 93 -3.85 -1.36 11.77
N LEU A 94 -2.53 -1.34 11.55
CA LEU A 94 -1.64 -2.50 11.54
C LEU A 94 -0.63 -2.52 12.71
N LEU A 95 -0.67 -1.48 13.56
CA LEU A 95 0.08 -1.36 14.81
C LEU A 95 -0.89 -1.06 15.95
#